data_AF-A0A2D3PSH2-F1
#
_entry.id   AF-A0A2D3PSH2-F1
#
_cell.length_a   1.000
_cell.length_b   1.000
_cell.length_c   1.000
_cell.angle_alpha   90.00
_cell.angle_beta   90.00
_cell.angle_gamma   90.00
#
_symmetry.space_group_name_H-M   'P 1'
#
loop_
_entity.id
_entity.type
_entity.pdbx_description
1 polymer ?
#
loop_
_entity_poly.entity_id
_entity_poly.type
_entity_poly.pdbx_seq_one_letter_code
_entity_poly.pdbx_strand_id
1 'polypeptide(L)'
;MKRIKYVYFYFLFLLYLIVGFFGDVPLIKKGIYENLYNYMGLMLIPTLFFFVLYGFVFMLENKKKRFFWELRLYYIYILFFIIAYIFILANLGINFGTAPGFEIDADFIRNLINKSLFEYKIGYLPTYILYEFINLSLRFKQIPFHYFYYGLYGLAFFLFLLMVFGPLIRSINRAKEKRKSERKRAGMNSGLMEQFEIQEKLEKGEKLSTVKSERKTSSPQKKNKKAKIENEAKVKEKIDKKGIVFRRTVTIEDEQE
;
A
#
# COMPACT_ATOMS: atom_id res chain seq x y z
N MET A 1 -24.16 -9.26 16.19
CA MET A 1 -25.51 -9.58 15.65
C MET A 1 -26.22 -8.43 14.94
N LYS A 2 -26.35 -7.21 15.50
CA LYS A 2 -27.10 -6.12 14.84
C LYS A 2 -26.56 -5.73 13.46
N ARG A 3 -25.24 -5.64 13.28
CA ARG A 3 -24.62 -5.16 12.03
C ARG A 3 -24.89 -6.07 10.81
N ILE A 4 -24.87 -7.39 11.01
CA ILE A 4 -25.07 -8.39 9.94
C ILE A 4 -26.46 -8.24 9.27
N LYS A 5 -27.51 -7.95 10.05
CA LYS A 5 -28.87 -7.73 9.52
C LYS A 5 -28.95 -6.49 8.60
N TYR A 6 -28.25 -5.41 8.93
CA TYR A 6 -28.20 -4.20 8.09
C TYR A 6 -27.42 -4.41 6.79
N VAL A 7 -26.38 -5.26 6.81
CA VAL A 7 -25.65 -5.63 5.59
C VAL A 7 -26.58 -6.34 4.60
N TYR A 8 -27.33 -7.33 5.07
CA TYR A 8 -28.26 -8.05 4.19
C TYR A 8 -29.37 -7.14 3.65
N PHE A 9 -29.91 -6.25 4.48
CA PHE A 9 -30.90 -5.28 4.01
C PHE A 9 -30.31 -4.32 2.96
N TYR A 10 -29.07 -3.86 3.14
CA TYR A 10 -28.36 -3.03 2.16
C TYR A 10 -28.18 -3.74 0.82
N PHE A 11 -27.70 -4.99 0.83
CA PHE A 11 -27.52 -5.76 -0.40
C PHE A 11 -28.85 -6.15 -1.06
N LEU A 12 -29.89 -6.44 -0.28
CA LEU A 12 -31.24 -6.69 -0.81
C LEU A 12 -31.78 -5.44 -1.52
N PHE A 13 -31.65 -4.26 -0.90
CA PHE A 13 -32.04 -2.99 -1.50
C PHE A 13 -31.22 -2.70 -2.77
N LEU A 14 -29.90 -2.93 -2.72
CA LEU A 14 -29.02 -2.74 -3.87
C LEU A 14 -29.37 -3.66 -5.04
N LEU A 15 -29.62 -4.95 -4.76
CA LEU A 15 -30.03 -5.92 -5.75
C LEU A 15 -31.38 -5.53 -6.36
N TYR A 16 -32.32 -5.04 -5.56
CA TYR A 16 -33.59 -4.53 -6.05
C TYR A 16 -33.43 -3.28 -6.93
N LEU A 17 -32.48 -2.41 -6.61
CA LEU A 17 -32.16 -1.23 -7.41
C LEU A 17 -31.50 -1.61 -8.75
N ILE A 18 -30.57 -2.57 -8.75
CA ILE A 18 -29.91 -3.07 -9.97
C ILE A 18 -30.90 -3.85 -10.85
N VAL A 19 -31.63 -4.82 -10.27
CA VAL A 19 -32.60 -5.64 -11.01
C VAL A 19 -33.75 -4.80 -11.53
N GLY A 20 -34.21 -3.79 -10.78
CA GLY A 20 -35.24 -2.86 -11.27
C GLY A 20 -34.74 -1.84 -12.30
N PHE A 21 -33.42 -1.62 -12.39
CA PHE A 21 -32.84 -0.75 -13.42
C PHE A 21 -32.54 -1.51 -14.73
N PHE A 22 -32.07 -2.76 -14.64
CA PHE A 22 -31.70 -3.58 -15.80
C PHE A 22 -32.77 -4.60 -16.23
N GLY A 23 -33.81 -4.83 -15.43
CA GLY A 23 -34.87 -5.80 -15.70
C GLY A 23 -36.27 -5.21 -15.55
N ASP A 24 -37.26 -5.88 -16.13
CA ASP A 24 -38.67 -5.45 -16.11
C ASP A 24 -39.34 -5.74 -14.76
N VAL A 25 -39.17 -4.83 -13.80
CA VAL A 25 -39.75 -4.94 -12.45
C VAL A 25 -40.97 -3.98 -12.34
N PRO A 26 -42.04 -4.34 -11.61
CA PRO A 26 -43.26 -3.52 -11.48
C PRO A 26 -43.07 -2.08 -10.96
N LEU A 27 -41.90 -1.75 -10.41
CA LEU A 27 -41.54 -0.38 -10.03
C LEU A 27 -41.31 0.57 -11.23
N ILE A 28 -41.04 0.04 -12.43
CA ILE A 28 -40.93 0.83 -13.66
C ILE A 28 -42.23 1.62 -13.91
N LYS A 29 -43.38 1.05 -13.55
CA LYS A 29 -44.71 1.69 -13.67
C LYS A 29 -44.87 2.98 -12.85
N LYS A 30 -43.96 3.26 -11.91
CA LYS A 30 -43.95 4.51 -11.11
C LYS A 30 -42.97 5.57 -11.63
N GLY A 31 -42.26 5.34 -12.73
CA GLY A 31 -41.32 6.31 -13.34
C GLY A 31 -40.05 6.61 -12.52
N ILE A 32 -39.81 5.88 -11.43
CA ILE A 32 -38.69 6.14 -10.50
C ILE A 32 -37.34 5.93 -11.19
N TYR A 33 -37.20 4.84 -11.95
CA TYR A 33 -35.96 4.52 -12.65
C TYR A 33 -35.70 5.44 -13.85
N GLU A 34 -36.76 5.89 -14.52
CA GLU A 34 -36.66 6.87 -15.60
C GLU A 34 -36.17 8.22 -15.06
N ASN A 35 -36.74 8.68 -13.94
CA ASN A 35 -36.25 9.87 -13.25
C ASN A 35 -34.79 9.69 -12.79
N LEU A 36 -34.45 8.54 -12.19
CA LEU A 36 -33.09 8.27 -11.74
C LEU A 36 -32.09 8.31 -12.90
N TYR A 37 -32.46 7.72 -14.05
CA TYR A 37 -31.66 7.76 -15.27
C TYR A 37 -31.56 9.17 -15.84
N ASN A 38 -32.64 9.96 -15.82
CA ASN A 38 -32.61 11.35 -16.27
C ASN A 38 -31.66 12.20 -15.40
N TYR A 39 -31.67 11.98 -14.08
CA TYR A 39 -30.82 12.72 -13.14
C TYR A 39 -29.34 12.31 -13.21
N MET A 40 -29.05 11.02 -13.30
CA MET A 40 -27.69 10.48 -13.19
C MET A 40 -27.10 10.01 -14.52
N GLY A 41 -27.92 9.85 -15.56
CA GLY A 41 -27.52 9.44 -16.89
C GLY A 41 -26.60 8.21 -16.91
N LEU A 42 -25.59 8.26 -17.77
CA LEU A 42 -24.50 7.29 -17.82
C LEU A 42 -23.65 7.25 -16.54
N MET A 43 -23.62 8.33 -15.75
CA MET A 43 -22.92 8.35 -14.46
C MET A 43 -23.61 7.47 -13.41
N LEU A 44 -24.83 7.02 -13.67
CA LEU A 44 -25.50 6.01 -12.84
C LEU A 44 -24.70 4.71 -12.77
N ILE A 45 -24.01 4.30 -13.84
CA ILE A 45 -23.21 3.08 -13.87
C ILE A 45 -22.06 3.12 -12.85
N PRO A 46 -21.14 4.11 -12.87
CA PRO A 46 -20.10 4.20 -11.84
C PRO A 46 -20.68 4.43 -10.43
N THR A 47 -21.84 5.07 -10.29
CA THR A 47 -22.53 5.20 -8.99
C THR A 47 -23.04 3.86 -8.45
N LEU A 48 -23.65 3.02 -9.30
CA LEU A 48 -24.05 1.67 -8.93
C LEU A 48 -22.85 0.81 -8.55
N PHE A 49 -21.80 0.87 -9.35
CA PHE A 49 -20.56 0.14 -9.08
C PHE A 49 -19.93 0.58 -7.75
N PHE A 50 -19.93 1.88 -7.46
CA PHE A 50 -19.51 2.42 -6.17
C PHE A 50 -20.31 1.82 -5.01
N PHE A 51 -21.64 1.74 -5.10
CA PHE A 51 -22.45 1.15 -4.04
C PHE A 51 -22.19 -0.35 -3.83
N VAL A 52 -22.02 -1.11 -4.92
CA VAL A 52 -21.63 -2.53 -4.82
C VAL A 52 -20.31 -2.68 -4.04
N LEU A 53 -19.28 -1.93 -4.43
CA LEU A 53 -17.99 -1.95 -3.75
C LEU A 53 -18.08 -1.44 -2.31
N TYR A 54 -18.90 -0.43 -2.06
CA TYR A 54 -19.12 0.11 -0.72
C TYR A 54 -19.71 -0.95 0.21
N GLY A 55 -20.64 -1.77 -0.29
CA GLY A 55 -21.17 -2.93 0.43
C GLY A 55 -20.08 -3.90 0.89
N PHE A 56 -19.12 -4.24 0.01
CA PHE A 56 -17.99 -5.10 0.37
C PHE A 56 -17.07 -4.45 1.42
N VAL A 57 -16.80 -3.16 1.29
CA VAL A 57 -16.01 -2.43 2.28
C VAL A 57 -16.70 -2.40 3.63
N PHE A 58 -18.03 -2.24 3.66
CA PHE A 58 -18.82 -2.20 4.88
C PHE A 58 -18.77 -3.52 5.67
N MET A 59 -18.58 -4.66 4.99
CA MET A 59 -18.40 -5.97 5.64
C MET A 59 -17.10 -6.08 6.45
N LEU A 60 -16.11 -5.19 6.24
CA LEU A 60 -14.86 -5.22 6.99
C LEU A 60 -15.10 -4.91 8.48
N GLU A 61 -14.73 -5.85 9.34
CA GLU A 61 -14.89 -5.72 10.79
C GLU A 61 -13.94 -4.66 11.38
N ASN A 62 -12.70 -4.62 10.90
CA ASN A 62 -11.67 -3.73 11.43
C ASN A 62 -11.93 -2.28 11.00
N LYS A 63 -12.28 -1.43 11.96
CA LYS A 63 -12.62 -0.01 11.75
C LYS A 63 -11.52 0.77 10.99
N LYS A 64 -10.24 0.57 11.31
CA LYS A 64 -9.13 1.30 10.68
C LYS A 64 -8.94 0.88 9.22
N LYS A 65 -8.99 -0.44 8.95
CA LYS A 65 -8.90 -0.96 7.58
C LYS A 65 -10.09 -0.51 6.75
N ARG A 66 -11.28 -0.55 7.33
CA ARG A 66 -12.51 -0.13 6.67
C ARG A 66 -12.48 1.34 6.27
N PHE A 67 -12.20 2.25 7.22
CA PHE A 67 -12.10 3.68 6.93
C PHE A 67 -11.10 3.96 5.79
N PHE A 68 -9.96 3.28 5.80
CA PHE A 68 -8.97 3.41 4.73
C PHE A 68 -9.48 2.96 3.35
N TRP A 69 -10.25 1.87 3.28
CA TRP A 69 -10.87 1.40 2.04
C TRP A 69 -12.06 2.26 1.60
N GLU A 70 -12.87 2.75 2.54
CA GLU A 70 -13.97 3.68 2.26
C GLU A 70 -13.41 4.94 1.59
N LEU A 71 -12.39 5.55 2.20
CA LEU A 71 -11.72 6.76 1.68
C LEU A 71 -11.21 6.56 0.24
N ARG A 72 -10.56 5.42 -0.04
CA ARG A 72 -10.09 5.07 -1.39
C ARG A 72 -11.22 4.92 -2.37
N LEU A 73 -12.31 4.30 -1.95
CA LEU A 73 -13.45 4.08 -2.82
C LEU A 73 -14.09 5.41 -3.23
N TYR A 74 -14.22 6.36 -2.29
CA TYR A 74 -14.64 7.73 -2.61
C TYR A 74 -13.68 8.43 -3.57
N TYR A 75 -12.36 8.25 -3.42
CA TYR A 75 -11.39 8.83 -4.36
C TYR A 75 -11.54 8.27 -5.78
N ILE A 76 -11.73 6.94 -5.92
CA ILE A 76 -12.01 6.30 -7.21
C ILE A 76 -13.30 6.87 -7.82
N TYR A 77 -14.34 7.02 -7.01
CA TYR A 77 -15.63 7.55 -7.46
C TYR A 77 -15.51 8.99 -7.97
N ILE A 78 -14.84 9.86 -7.21
CA ILE A 78 -14.60 11.26 -7.63
C ILE A 78 -13.75 11.31 -8.91
N LEU A 79 -12.76 10.42 -9.05
CA LEU A 79 -11.95 10.33 -10.28
C LEU A 79 -12.78 10.03 -11.52
N PHE A 80 -13.81 9.18 -11.44
CA PHE A 80 -14.71 8.95 -12.58
C PHE A 80 -15.41 10.24 -13.04
N PHE A 81 -15.87 11.07 -12.11
CA PHE A 81 -16.46 12.38 -12.43
C PHE A 81 -15.45 13.32 -13.07
N ILE A 82 -14.26 13.43 -12.50
CA ILE A 82 -13.22 14.32 -13.04
C ILE A 82 -12.82 13.89 -14.46
N ILE A 83 -12.62 12.59 -14.69
CA ILE A 83 -12.27 12.06 -16.01
C ILE A 83 -13.39 12.34 -17.03
N ALA A 84 -14.65 12.12 -16.65
CA ALA A 84 -15.79 12.42 -17.51
C ALA A 84 -15.87 13.92 -17.85
N TYR A 85 -15.64 14.80 -16.88
CA TYR A 85 -15.65 16.25 -17.11
C TYR A 85 -14.50 16.70 -18.01
N ILE A 86 -13.28 16.21 -17.78
CA ILE A 86 -12.13 16.47 -18.64
C ILE A 86 -12.42 16.00 -20.07
N PHE A 87 -12.99 14.81 -20.22
CA PHE A 87 -13.36 14.27 -21.55
C PHE A 87 -14.37 15.16 -22.28
N ILE A 88 -15.40 15.65 -21.59
CA ILE A 88 -16.40 16.55 -22.20
C ILE A 88 -15.77 17.87 -22.61
N LEU A 89 -14.95 18.47 -21.74
CA LEU A 89 -14.25 19.73 -22.03
C LEU A 89 -13.28 19.59 -23.21
N ALA A 90 -12.54 18.47 -23.28
CA ALA A 90 -11.66 18.16 -24.41
C ALA A 90 -12.43 18.07 -25.74
N ASN A 91 -13.61 17.44 -25.74
CA ASN A 91 -14.47 17.37 -26.92
C ASN A 91 -15.11 18.70 -27.32
N LEU A 92 -15.12 19.69 -26.42
CA LEU A 92 -15.51 21.07 -26.72
C LEU A 92 -14.34 21.92 -27.24
N GLY A 93 -13.17 21.32 -27.47
CA GLY A 93 -11.98 22.00 -27.98
C GLY A 93 -11.12 22.65 -26.88
N ILE A 94 -11.41 22.39 -25.61
CA ILE A 94 -10.62 22.89 -24.48
C ILE A 94 -9.50 21.90 -24.19
N ASN A 95 -8.29 22.31 -24.51
CA ASN A 95 -7.06 21.57 -24.26
C ASN A 95 -6.09 22.48 -23.49
N PHE A 96 -4.94 21.92 -23.06
CA PHE A 96 -3.91 22.69 -22.36
C PHE A 96 -3.44 23.95 -23.12
N GLY A 97 -3.41 23.91 -24.45
CA GLY A 97 -3.01 25.06 -25.27
C GLY A 97 -4.10 26.11 -25.44
N THR A 98 -5.39 25.72 -25.45
CA THR A 98 -6.52 26.63 -25.71
C THR A 98 -7.11 27.20 -24.43
N ALA A 99 -7.00 26.50 -23.30
CA ALA A 99 -7.58 26.91 -22.01
C ALA A 99 -7.14 28.31 -21.53
N PRO A 100 -5.86 28.74 -21.63
CA PRO A 100 -5.43 30.06 -21.13
C PRO A 100 -6.07 31.26 -21.81
N GLY A 101 -6.34 31.16 -23.11
CA GLY A 101 -6.97 32.22 -23.92
C GLY A 101 -8.45 31.99 -24.17
N PHE A 102 -9.06 31.02 -23.49
CA PHE A 102 -10.47 30.69 -23.67
C PHE A 102 -11.35 31.63 -22.85
N GLU A 103 -12.26 32.32 -23.53
CA GLU A 103 -13.31 33.10 -22.90
C GLU A 103 -14.61 32.29 -22.86
N ILE A 104 -15.26 32.28 -21.70
CA ILE A 104 -16.54 31.60 -21.53
C ILE A 104 -17.63 32.49 -22.10
N ASP A 105 -18.20 32.10 -23.23
CA ASP A 105 -19.36 32.74 -23.83
C ASP A 105 -20.66 31.95 -23.52
N ALA A 106 -21.80 32.57 -23.83
CA ALA A 106 -23.11 31.94 -23.64
C ALA A 106 -23.30 30.72 -24.56
N ASP A 107 -22.67 30.73 -25.74
CA ASP A 107 -22.78 29.67 -26.74
C ASP A 107 -22.00 28.41 -26.31
N PHE A 108 -20.83 28.57 -25.68
CA PHE A 108 -20.08 27.49 -25.06
C PHE A 108 -20.89 26.84 -23.95
N ILE A 109 -21.52 27.62 -23.06
CA ILE A 109 -22.36 27.07 -21.99
C ILE A 109 -23.53 26.26 -22.56
N ARG A 110 -24.19 26.77 -23.61
CA ARG A 110 -25.25 26.03 -24.31
C ARG A 110 -24.72 24.74 -24.92
N ASN A 111 -23.57 24.79 -25.60
CA ASN A 111 -22.94 23.62 -26.20
C ASN A 111 -22.50 22.59 -25.15
N LEU A 112 -21.96 23.04 -24.02
CA LEU A 112 -21.61 22.19 -22.88
C LEU A 112 -22.83 21.44 -22.35
N ILE A 113 -23.92 22.16 -22.08
CA ILE A 113 -25.17 21.57 -21.58
C ILE A 113 -25.75 20.60 -22.62
N ASN A 114 -25.75 20.98 -23.91
CA ASN A 114 -26.27 20.13 -24.97
C ASN A 114 -25.47 18.84 -25.14
N LYS A 115 -24.13 18.95 -25.21
CA LYS A 115 -23.25 17.78 -25.32
C LYS A 115 -23.34 16.87 -24.09
N SER A 116 -23.35 17.45 -22.89
CA SER A 116 -23.41 16.67 -21.64
C SER A 116 -24.76 15.95 -21.45
N LEU A 117 -25.89 16.60 -21.69
CA LEU A 117 -27.22 16.01 -21.49
C LEU A 117 -27.67 15.10 -22.63
N PHE A 118 -27.44 15.48 -23.89
CA PHE A 118 -28.04 14.79 -25.03
C PHE A 118 -27.07 13.87 -25.76
N GLU A 119 -25.82 14.29 -25.94
CA GLU A 119 -24.82 13.48 -26.66
C GLU A 119 -24.19 12.43 -25.73
N TYR A 120 -23.58 12.88 -24.63
CA TYR A 120 -22.93 12.00 -23.66
C TYR A 120 -23.87 11.47 -22.58
N LYS A 121 -25.08 12.04 -22.46
CA LYS A 121 -26.13 11.62 -21.53
C LYS A 121 -25.61 11.39 -20.11
N ILE A 122 -24.78 12.29 -19.57
CA ILE A 122 -24.22 12.14 -18.23
C ILE A 122 -25.23 12.41 -17.10
N GLY A 123 -26.41 12.92 -17.45
CA GLY A 123 -27.52 13.22 -16.53
C GLY A 123 -27.56 14.67 -16.04
N TYR A 124 -28.72 15.08 -15.54
CA TYR A 124 -28.94 16.46 -15.07
C TYR A 124 -28.02 16.86 -13.91
N LEU A 125 -27.83 16.01 -12.92
CA LEU A 125 -27.06 16.35 -11.72
C LEU A 125 -25.55 16.50 -12.02
N PRO A 126 -24.90 15.56 -12.71
CA PRO A 126 -23.50 15.73 -13.10
C PRO A 126 -23.29 16.92 -14.03
N THR A 127 -24.21 17.16 -14.97
CA THR A 127 -24.17 18.33 -15.84
C THR A 127 -24.27 19.63 -15.05
N TYR A 128 -25.21 19.71 -14.11
CA TYR A 128 -25.40 20.90 -13.27
C TYR A 128 -24.17 21.19 -12.41
N ILE A 129 -23.56 20.16 -11.83
CA ILE A 129 -22.31 20.30 -11.07
C ILE A 129 -21.21 20.87 -11.97
N LEU A 130 -21.02 20.32 -13.19
CA LEU A 130 -20.04 20.83 -14.14
C LEU A 130 -20.32 22.29 -14.54
N TYR A 131 -21.58 22.62 -14.80
CA TYR A 131 -22.02 23.98 -15.12
C TYR A 131 -21.71 24.95 -13.98
N GLU A 132 -22.07 24.63 -12.73
CA GLU A 132 -21.82 25.49 -11.57
C GLU A 132 -20.32 25.72 -11.36
N PHE A 133 -19.49 24.71 -11.58
CA PHE A 133 -18.04 24.87 -11.51
C PHE A 133 -17.50 25.84 -12.56
N ILE A 134 -18.02 25.78 -13.79
CA ILE A 134 -17.62 26.72 -14.86
C ILE A 134 -18.17 28.12 -14.54
N ASN A 135 -19.42 28.22 -14.08
CA ASN A 135 -20.06 29.47 -13.70
C ASN A 135 -19.36 30.16 -12.51
N LEU A 136 -18.74 29.38 -11.61
CA LEU A 136 -17.92 29.92 -10.53
C LEU A 136 -16.76 30.76 -11.08
N SER A 137 -16.13 30.33 -12.17
CA SER A 137 -15.06 31.10 -12.82
C SER A 137 -15.57 32.42 -13.43
N LEU A 138 -16.83 32.49 -13.88
CA LEU A 138 -17.47 33.74 -14.33
C LEU A 138 -17.76 34.69 -13.17
N ARG A 139 -18.24 34.16 -12.03
CA ARG A 139 -18.57 34.96 -10.84
C ARG A 139 -17.35 35.64 -10.22
N PHE A 140 -16.22 34.94 -10.20
CA PHE A 140 -14.96 35.48 -9.72
C PHE A 140 -14.10 35.90 -10.90
N LYS A 141 -14.27 37.13 -11.42
CA LYS A 141 -13.45 37.71 -12.51
C LYS A 141 -11.93 37.59 -12.32
N GLN A 142 -11.46 37.36 -11.08
CA GLN A 142 -10.07 37.16 -10.72
C GLN A 142 -9.56 35.72 -10.96
N ILE A 143 -10.45 34.74 -11.14
CA ILE A 143 -10.11 33.33 -11.34
C ILE A 143 -10.42 32.96 -12.79
N PRO A 144 -9.47 33.16 -13.72
CA PRO A 144 -9.66 32.77 -15.10
C PRO A 144 -9.87 31.26 -15.24
N PHE A 145 -10.63 30.89 -16.28
CA PHE A 145 -11.13 29.53 -16.52
C PHE A 145 -10.02 28.46 -16.53
N HIS A 146 -8.84 28.77 -17.05
CA HIS A 146 -7.73 27.80 -17.11
C HIS A 146 -7.29 27.30 -15.73
N TYR A 147 -7.44 28.08 -14.65
CA TYR A 147 -7.16 27.58 -13.29
C TYR A 147 -8.13 26.47 -12.88
N PHE A 148 -9.40 26.57 -13.27
CA PHE A 148 -10.36 25.50 -13.04
C PHE A 148 -9.98 24.25 -13.84
N TYR A 149 -9.68 24.42 -15.13
CA TYR A 149 -9.26 23.32 -16.01
C TYR A 149 -8.00 22.61 -15.49
N TYR A 150 -6.95 23.34 -15.15
CA TYR A 150 -5.75 22.78 -14.53
C TYR A 150 -6.01 22.23 -13.14
N GLY A 151 -6.95 22.82 -12.39
CA GLY A 151 -7.43 22.33 -11.11
C GLY A 151 -8.03 20.93 -11.22
N LEU A 152 -8.78 20.62 -12.28
CA LEU A 152 -9.30 19.27 -12.53
C LEU A 152 -8.16 18.26 -12.71
N TYR A 153 -7.15 18.58 -13.53
CA TYR A 153 -5.97 17.72 -13.72
C TYR A 153 -5.14 17.58 -12.44
N GLY A 154 -4.93 18.69 -11.73
CA GLY A 154 -4.21 18.71 -10.46
C GLY A 154 -4.92 17.89 -9.39
N LEU A 155 -6.25 17.99 -9.30
CA LEU A 155 -7.07 17.19 -8.40
C LEU A 155 -7.04 15.71 -8.78
N ALA A 156 -7.16 15.38 -10.07
CA ALA A 156 -7.03 14.00 -10.54
C ALA A 156 -5.67 13.41 -10.17
N PHE A 157 -4.59 14.15 -10.42
CA PHE A 157 -3.22 13.75 -10.08
C PHE A 157 -3.05 13.57 -8.56
N PHE A 158 -3.57 14.51 -7.77
CA PHE A 158 -3.49 14.45 -6.31
C PHE A 158 -4.27 13.26 -5.73
N LEU A 159 -5.48 12.98 -6.23
CA LEU A 159 -6.26 11.81 -5.83
C LEU A 159 -5.57 10.50 -6.21
N PHE A 160 -4.99 10.44 -7.42
CA PHE A 160 -4.18 9.31 -7.85
C PHE A 160 -2.98 9.09 -6.92
N LEU A 161 -2.31 10.17 -6.55
CA LEU A 161 -1.18 10.14 -5.63
C LEU A 161 -1.60 9.60 -4.26
N LEU A 162 -2.69 10.09 -3.68
CA LEU A 162 -3.25 9.56 -2.42
C LEU A 162 -3.59 8.07 -2.48
N MET A 163 -4.06 7.60 -3.64
CA MET A 163 -4.37 6.18 -3.85
C MET A 163 -3.11 5.30 -3.84
N VAL A 164 -2.03 5.78 -4.48
CA VAL A 164 -0.78 5.04 -4.71
C VAL A 164 0.19 5.13 -3.52
N PHE A 165 0.16 6.20 -2.72
CA PHE A 165 1.10 6.36 -1.61
C PHE A 165 0.91 5.33 -0.48
N GLY A 166 -0.34 4.95 -0.18
CA GLY A 166 -0.62 4.00 0.91
C GLY A 166 0.08 2.63 0.77
N PRO A 167 -0.04 1.92 -0.36
CA PRO A 167 0.59 0.62 -0.56
C PRO A 167 2.08 0.77 -0.80
N LEU A 168 2.54 1.88 -1.40
CA LEU A 168 3.97 2.18 -1.56
C LEU A 168 4.69 2.37 -0.22
N ILE A 169 4.14 3.14 0.71
CA ILE A 169 4.76 3.30 2.05
C ILE A 169 4.82 1.95 2.76
N ARG A 170 3.77 1.13 2.65
CA ARG A 170 3.72 -0.20 3.26
C ARG A 170 4.72 -1.18 2.61
N SER A 171 4.92 -1.12 1.29
CA SER A 171 5.89 -1.96 0.58
C SER A 171 7.33 -1.55 0.92
N ILE A 172 7.62 -0.24 0.99
CA ILE A 172 8.92 0.30 1.40
C ILE A 172 9.25 -0.09 2.84
N ASN A 173 8.30 0.01 3.77
CA ASN A 173 8.53 -0.36 5.17
C ASN A 173 8.82 -1.87 5.33
N ARG A 174 8.07 -2.72 4.62
CA ARG A 174 8.36 -4.18 4.58
C ARG A 174 9.73 -4.48 3.98
N ALA A 175 10.12 -3.78 2.92
CA ALA A 175 11.44 -3.92 2.32
C ALA A 175 12.56 -3.49 3.28
N LYS A 176 12.36 -2.39 4.03
CA LYS A 176 13.31 -1.93 5.06
C LYS A 176 13.44 -2.93 6.21
N GLU A 177 12.33 -3.49 6.70
CA GLU A 177 12.33 -4.53 7.73
C GLU A 177 13.05 -5.80 7.26
N LYS A 178 12.77 -6.24 6.02
CA LYS A 178 13.45 -7.39 5.42
C LYS A 178 14.96 -7.18 5.35
N ARG A 179 15.42 -6.04 4.84
CA ARG A 179 16.85 -5.67 4.80
C ARG A 179 17.49 -5.61 6.20
N LYS A 180 16.77 -5.13 7.22
CA LYS A 180 17.26 -5.12 8.61
C LYS A 180 17.41 -6.53 9.16
N SER A 181 16.47 -7.44 8.86
CA SER A 181 16.53 -8.83 9.28
C SER A 181 17.64 -9.62 8.57
N GLU A 182 17.87 -9.36 7.28
CA GLU A 182 18.96 -9.96 6.51
C GLU A 182 20.34 -9.52 7.02
N ARG A 183 20.51 -8.23 7.34
CA ARG A 183 21.74 -7.74 7.99
C ARG A 183 22.01 -8.39 9.35
N LYS A 184 20.96 -8.61 10.15
CA LYS A 184 21.08 -9.32 11.44
C LYS A 184 21.49 -10.79 11.25
N ARG A 185 20.91 -11.48 10.26
CA ARG A 185 21.29 -12.86 9.91
C ARG A 185 22.71 -12.96 9.39
N ALA A 186 23.13 -12.04 8.53
CA ALA A 186 24.50 -11.98 8.03
C ALA A 186 25.51 -11.73 9.17
N GLY A 187 25.19 -10.84 10.12
CA GLY A 187 26.03 -10.58 11.30
C GLY A 187 26.09 -11.75 12.30
N MET A 188 25.00 -12.51 12.46
CA MET A 188 25.02 -13.76 13.24
C MET A 188 25.86 -14.84 12.55
N ASN A 189 25.72 -14.99 11.24
CA ASN A 189 26.49 -15.98 10.48
C ASN A 189 27.98 -15.65 10.44
N SER A 190 28.38 -14.38 10.36
CA SER A 190 29.80 -13.99 10.48
C SER A 190 30.36 -14.30 11.86
N GLY A 191 29.60 -14.04 12.93
CA GLY A 191 30.02 -14.38 14.30
C GLY A 191 30.12 -15.89 14.55
N LEU A 192 29.25 -16.70 13.92
CA LEU A 192 29.35 -18.16 13.94
C LEU A 192 30.55 -18.68 13.15
N MET A 193 30.84 -18.06 11.99
CA MET A 193 32.01 -18.40 11.18
C MET A 193 33.33 -18.11 11.93
N GLU A 194 33.39 -16.98 12.64
CA GLU A 194 34.54 -16.64 13.50
C GLU A 194 34.72 -17.66 14.64
N GLN A 195 33.63 -18.15 15.25
CA GLN A 195 33.70 -19.19 16.27
C GLN A 195 34.17 -20.53 15.69
N PHE A 196 33.67 -20.92 14.52
CA PHE A 196 34.13 -22.10 13.80
C PHE A 196 35.62 -22.03 13.47
N GLU A 197 36.12 -20.87 13.00
CA GLU A 197 37.53 -20.70 12.65
C GLU A 197 38.44 -20.76 13.89
N ILE A 198 37.99 -20.22 15.03
CA ILE A 198 38.70 -20.35 16.31
C ILE A 198 38.72 -21.80 16.79
N GLN A 199 37.60 -22.50 16.69
CA GLN A 199 37.49 -23.91 17.09
C GLN A 199 38.35 -24.81 16.18
N GLU A 200 38.35 -24.58 14.87
CA GLU A 200 39.20 -25.31 13.93
C GLU A 200 40.70 -25.07 14.20
N LYS A 201 41.09 -23.84 14.53
CA LYS A 201 42.48 -23.52 14.94
C LYS A 201 42.86 -24.19 16.25
N LEU A 202 41.94 -24.29 17.21
CA LEU A 202 42.15 -25.02 18.47
C LEU A 202 42.26 -26.53 18.21
N GLU A 203 41.41 -27.10 17.36
CA GLU A 203 41.42 -28.52 17.02
C GLU A 203 42.67 -28.92 16.22
N LYS A 204 43.13 -28.07 15.28
CA LYS A 204 44.43 -28.24 14.61
C LYS A 204 45.59 -28.10 15.59
N GLY A 205 45.48 -27.20 16.58
CA GLY A 205 46.44 -27.05 17.67
C GLY A 205 46.51 -28.29 18.58
N GLU A 206 45.35 -28.88 18.90
CA GLU A 206 45.25 -30.11 19.68
C GLU A 206 45.78 -31.31 18.89
N LYS A 207 45.42 -31.47 17.61
CA LYS A 207 45.97 -32.51 16.72
C LYS A 207 47.50 -32.39 16.57
N LEU A 208 48.04 -31.18 16.56
CA LEU A 208 49.49 -30.97 16.59
C LEU A 208 50.11 -31.35 17.94
N SER A 209 49.36 -31.22 19.03
CA SER A 209 49.80 -31.54 20.39
C SER A 209 49.72 -33.04 20.70
N THR A 210 48.73 -33.76 20.16
CA THR A 210 48.63 -35.23 20.25
C THR A 210 49.67 -35.90 19.36
N VAL A 211 49.91 -35.42 18.13
CA VAL A 211 51.02 -35.92 17.28
C VAL A 211 52.39 -35.63 17.90
N LYS A 212 52.55 -34.50 18.62
CA LYS A 212 53.77 -34.21 19.40
C LYS A 212 53.85 -35.01 20.71
N SER A 213 52.74 -35.52 21.23
CA SER A 213 52.66 -36.40 22.40
C SER A 213 52.99 -37.84 22.02
N GLU A 214 52.45 -38.34 20.90
CA GLU A 214 52.80 -39.64 20.32
C GLU A 214 54.25 -39.70 19.82
N ARG A 215 54.80 -38.59 19.29
CA ARG A 215 56.23 -38.51 18.99
C ARG A 215 57.15 -38.43 20.22
N LYS A 216 56.61 -38.24 21.43
CA LYS A 216 57.39 -38.14 22.67
C LYS A 216 57.48 -39.44 23.47
N THR A 217 56.82 -40.52 23.04
CA THR A 217 56.99 -41.85 23.64
C THR A 217 58.19 -42.63 23.07
N SER A 218 58.93 -42.07 22.11
CA SER A 218 60.20 -42.64 21.63
C SER A 218 61.37 -41.66 21.78
N SER A 219 62.24 -41.94 22.75
CA SER A 219 63.58 -41.37 23.03
C SER A 219 63.69 -40.16 23.99
N PRO A 220 64.79 -40.06 24.77
CA PRO A 220 64.78 -39.46 26.10
C PRO A 220 65.28 -38.00 26.20
N GLN A 221 64.75 -37.31 27.21
CA GLN A 221 65.20 -36.07 27.89
C GLN A 221 66.32 -35.22 27.27
N LYS A 222 66.02 -33.92 27.05
CA LYS A 222 66.82 -32.82 27.63
C LYS A 222 66.12 -31.45 27.58
N LYS A 223 66.07 -30.83 28.77
CA LYS A 223 66.04 -29.39 29.13
C LYS A 223 65.28 -28.41 28.22
N ASN A 224 64.17 -27.86 28.73
CA ASN A 224 63.92 -26.41 28.79
C ASN A 224 62.66 -26.11 29.63
N LYS A 225 62.84 -25.90 30.94
CA LYS A 225 61.75 -25.68 31.91
C LYS A 225 61.40 -24.20 32.14
N LYS A 226 62.08 -23.23 31.52
CA LYS A 226 61.87 -21.79 31.81
C LYS A 226 60.87 -21.07 30.91
N ALA A 227 60.68 -21.47 29.64
CA ALA A 227 59.81 -20.74 28.71
C ALA A 227 58.30 -21.10 28.80
N LYS A 228 57.95 -22.23 29.43
CA LYS A 228 56.56 -22.72 29.46
C LYS A 228 55.72 -22.06 30.57
N ILE A 229 56.37 -21.72 31.69
CA ILE A 229 55.70 -21.14 32.87
C ILE A 229 55.29 -19.68 32.60
N GLU A 230 56.08 -18.94 31.82
CA GLU A 230 55.79 -17.53 31.51
C GLU A 230 54.59 -17.35 30.55
N ASN A 231 54.39 -18.32 29.65
CA ASN A 231 53.24 -18.32 28.74
C ASN A 231 51.95 -18.80 29.42
N GLU A 232 52.02 -19.79 30.32
CA GLU A 232 50.84 -20.23 31.08
C GLU A 232 50.35 -19.15 32.06
N ALA A 233 51.26 -18.35 32.65
CA ALA A 233 50.91 -17.21 33.49
C ALA A 233 50.22 -16.08 32.70
N LYS A 234 50.73 -15.73 31.51
CA LYS A 234 50.12 -14.70 30.62
C LYS A 234 48.77 -15.12 30.04
N VAL A 235 48.51 -16.42 29.89
CA VAL A 235 47.22 -16.94 29.40
C VAL A 235 46.18 -16.96 30.53
N LYS A 236 46.55 -17.35 31.76
CA LYS A 236 45.63 -17.28 32.91
C LYS A 236 45.22 -15.85 33.25
N GLU A 237 46.14 -14.89 33.21
CA GLU A 237 45.82 -13.48 33.48
C GLU A 237 44.83 -12.88 32.46
N LYS A 238 44.83 -13.37 31.21
CA LYS A 238 43.86 -12.97 30.16
C LYS A 238 42.48 -13.60 30.32
N ILE A 239 42.39 -14.75 31.00
CA ILE A 239 41.12 -15.45 31.24
C ILE A 239 40.39 -14.83 32.44
N ASP A 240 41.12 -14.50 33.52
CA ASP A 240 40.54 -13.85 34.70
C ASP A 240 40.06 -12.40 34.41
N LYS A 241 40.77 -11.66 33.55
CA LYS A 241 40.34 -10.30 33.11
C LYS A 241 39.07 -10.30 32.24
N LYS A 242 38.64 -11.44 31.70
CA LYS A 242 37.47 -11.53 30.80
C LYS A 242 36.23 -12.17 31.43
N GLY A 243 36.29 -12.62 32.69
CA GLY A 243 35.11 -13.05 33.44
C GLY A 243 34.29 -14.16 32.77
N ILE A 244 34.94 -15.08 32.04
CA ILE A 244 34.26 -16.13 31.28
C ILE A 244 33.99 -17.33 32.20
N VAL A 245 32.81 -17.35 32.81
CA VAL A 245 32.27 -18.53 33.48
C VAL A 245 31.68 -19.45 32.41
N PHE A 246 32.32 -20.59 32.16
CA PHE A 246 31.76 -21.66 31.34
C PHE A 246 30.50 -22.21 32.02
N ARG A 247 29.30 -21.81 31.54
CA ARG A 247 28.06 -22.54 31.86
C ARG A 247 28.10 -23.88 31.11
N ARG A 248 28.04 -24.97 31.88
CA ARG A 248 27.82 -26.34 31.36
C ARG A 248 26.60 -26.33 30.44
N THR A 249 26.79 -26.82 29.22
CA THR A 249 25.75 -27.09 28.23
C THR A 249 24.78 -28.13 28.77
N VAL A 250 23.48 -27.81 28.69
CA VAL A 250 22.37 -28.70 28.99
C VAL A 250 22.17 -29.63 27.79
N THR A 251 22.21 -30.93 28.03
CA THR A 251 21.77 -31.98 27.10
C THR A 251 20.25 -31.89 26.94
N ILE A 252 19.78 -31.80 25.69
CA ILE A 252 18.39 -32.06 25.34
C ILE A 252 18.40 -33.48 24.77
N GLU A 253 17.77 -34.41 25.47
CA GLU A 253 17.46 -35.74 24.97
C GLU A 253 16.33 -35.61 23.93
N ASP A 254 16.58 -36.15 22.74
CA ASP A 254 15.57 -36.38 21.72
C ASP A 254 14.79 -37.65 22.11
N GLU A 255 13.55 -37.50 22.57
CA GLU A 255 12.60 -38.62 22.66
C GLU A 255 11.85 -38.77 21.32
N GLN A 256 11.98 -39.97 20.76
CA GLN A 256 11.16 -40.55 19.70
C GLN A 256 9.87 -41.12 20.31
N GLU A 257 8.71 -40.71 19.80
CA GLU A 257 7.56 -41.52 19.31
C GLU A 257 6.31 -40.64 19.10
#